data_AF-A0A6P5RMF4-F1
#
_entry.id   AF-A0A6P5RMF4-F1
#
_cell.length_a   1.000
_cell.length_b   1.000
_cell.length_c   1.000
_cell.angle_alpha   90.00
_cell.angle_beta   90.00
_cell.angle_gamma   90.00
#
_symmetry.space_group_name_H-M   'P 1'
#
loop_
_entity.id
_entity.type
_entity.pdbx_description
1 polymer ?
#
loop_
_entity_poly.entity_id
_entity_poly.type
_entity_poly.pdbx_seq_one_letter_code
_entity_poly.pdbx_strand_id
1 'polypeptide(L)'
;MRGSFPLNGTYFQVNEVFADHDSSYNPIDVPRQWIWNLPRRTAYFGASVTSIFRGLSTVGIQYCFWKGYVCVRGFDRKTRGPRHINPTLHMPASELTKTKKEEKR
;
A
#
# COMPACT_ATOMS: atom_id res chain seq x y z
N MET A 1 -16.88 15.48 14.38
CA MET A 1 -15.65 14.89 14.95
C MET A 1 -14.59 14.81 13.87
N ARG A 2 -13.44 15.48 14.02
CA ARG A 2 -12.33 15.40 13.06
C ARG A 2 -11.63 14.05 13.25
N GLY A 3 -11.64 13.19 12.22
CA GLY A 3 -10.87 11.93 12.23
C GLY A 3 -9.39 12.22 12.49
N SER A 4 -8.78 11.48 13.42
CA SER A 4 -7.36 11.59 13.74
C SER A 4 -6.55 10.84 12.70
N PHE A 5 -5.45 11.44 12.23
CA PHE A 5 -4.54 10.77 11.30
C PHE A 5 -3.79 9.66 12.07
N PRO A 6 -3.80 8.40 11.57
CA PRO A 6 -3.39 7.23 12.35
C PRO A 6 -1.86 7.10 12.47
N LEU A 7 -1.25 7.92 13.35
CA LEU A 7 0.17 7.88 13.69
C LEU A 7 0.37 7.08 14.99
N ASN A 8 1.00 5.90 14.89
CA ASN A 8 1.15 4.96 16.02
C ASN A 8 2.53 4.97 16.73
N GLY A 9 3.36 6.00 16.56
CA GLY A 9 4.61 6.17 17.33
C GLY A 9 5.76 5.19 17.00
N THR A 10 5.71 4.41 15.90
CA THR A 10 6.73 3.40 15.55
C THR A 10 7.68 3.84 14.44
N TYR A 11 8.89 3.24 14.36
CA TYR A 11 9.92 3.53 13.34
C TYR A 11 9.39 3.50 11.89
N PHE A 12 8.38 2.67 11.63
CA PHE A 12 7.75 2.57 10.32
C PHE A 12 6.96 3.81 9.91
N GLN A 13 6.60 4.70 10.83
CA GLN A 13 5.87 5.93 10.50
C GLN A 13 6.60 6.84 9.51
N VAL A 14 7.94 6.83 9.51
CA VAL A 14 8.73 7.72 8.62
C VAL A 14 8.71 7.23 7.16
N ASN A 15 8.63 5.92 6.96
CA ASN A 15 8.59 5.29 5.64
C ASN A 15 7.19 4.75 5.28
N GLU A 16 6.20 4.92 6.15
CA GLU A 16 4.83 4.49 5.91
C GLU A 16 4.15 5.48 4.96
N VAL A 17 3.59 4.94 3.88
CA VAL A 17 2.73 5.66 2.95
C VAL A 17 1.36 4.99 2.93
N PHE A 18 0.33 5.77 2.59
CA PHE A 18 -1.05 5.30 2.57
C PHE A 18 -1.59 5.32 1.16
N ALA A 19 -2.22 4.23 0.74
CA ALA A 19 -2.95 4.19 -0.52
C ALA A 19 -4.25 4.97 -0.38
N ASP A 20 -4.50 5.95 -1.25
CA ASP A 20 -5.77 6.66 -1.23
C ASP A 20 -6.91 5.70 -1.61
N HIS A 21 -7.92 5.60 -0.75
CA HIS A 21 -8.96 4.58 -0.87
C HIS A 21 -9.75 4.74 -2.17
N ASP A 22 -10.14 5.97 -2.52
CA ASP A 22 -10.98 6.25 -3.69
C ASP A 22 -10.25 5.89 -5.00
N SER A 23 -9.02 6.38 -5.15
CA SER A 23 -8.19 6.09 -6.33
C SER A 23 -7.68 4.65 -6.40
N SER A 24 -7.66 3.93 -5.27
CA SER A 24 -7.34 2.49 -5.28
C SER A 24 -8.43 1.66 -5.96
N TYR A 25 -9.70 2.10 -5.93
CA TYR A 25 -10.80 1.44 -6.65
C TYR A 25 -11.05 2.06 -8.02
N ASN A 26 -10.80 3.36 -8.16
CA ASN A 26 -10.95 4.12 -9.40
C ASN A 26 -9.60 4.74 -9.80
N PRO A 27 -8.70 3.96 -10.44
CA PRO A 27 -7.37 4.43 -10.80
C PRO A 27 -7.41 5.72 -11.61
N ILE A 28 -6.50 6.64 -11.28
CA ILE A 28 -6.32 7.88 -12.03
C ILE A 28 -5.43 7.59 -13.24
N ASP A 29 -5.90 7.93 -14.43
CA ASP A 29 -5.07 7.85 -15.63
C ASP A 29 -4.07 9.02 -15.63
N VAL A 30 -2.79 8.69 -15.58
CA VAL A 30 -1.69 9.66 -15.51
C VAL A 30 -0.77 9.43 -16.70
N PRO A 31 -0.63 10.41 -17.61
CA PRO A 31 0.29 10.29 -18.74
C PRO A 31 1.72 10.00 -18.28
N ARG A 32 2.29 8.91 -18.78
CA ARG A 32 3.64 8.44 -18.42
C ARG A 32 4.71 9.51 -18.56
N GLN A 33 4.56 10.41 -19.54
CA GLN A 33 5.46 11.52 -19.82
C GLN A 33 5.58 12.49 -18.63
N TRP A 34 4.50 12.71 -17.87
CA TRP A 34 4.46 13.63 -16.73
C TRP A 34 5.32 13.14 -15.56
N ILE A 35 5.45 11.82 -15.41
CA ILE A 35 6.17 11.19 -14.29
C ILE A 35 7.48 10.52 -14.72
N TRP A 36 7.89 10.68 -15.98
CA TRP A 36 9.01 9.94 -16.54
C TRP A 36 10.34 10.31 -15.87
N ASN A 37 10.58 11.60 -15.67
CA ASN A 37 11.83 12.16 -15.15
C ASN A 37 11.83 12.33 -13.63
N LEU A 38 10.84 11.76 -12.92
CA LEU A 38 10.78 11.84 -11.46
C LEU A 38 11.70 10.79 -10.81
N PRO A 39 12.34 11.13 -9.67
CA PRO A 39 13.07 10.15 -8.87
C PRO A 39 12.18 8.95 -8.51
N ARG A 40 12.70 7.75 -8.71
CA ARG A 40 11.98 6.50 -8.44
C ARG A 40 12.47 5.89 -7.13
N ARG A 41 11.53 5.42 -6.32
CA ARG A 41 11.80 4.63 -5.11
C ARG A 41 10.84 3.46 -5.04
N THR A 42 11.27 2.37 -4.42
CA THR A 42 10.46 1.17 -4.26
C THR A 42 9.47 1.36 -3.13
N ALA A 43 8.18 1.15 -3.42
CA ALA A 43 7.13 1.05 -2.42
C ALA A 43 6.68 -0.41 -2.33
N TYR A 44 6.63 -0.94 -1.12
CA TYR A 44 6.21 -2.31 -0.84
C TYR A 44 4.78 -2.31 -0.31
N PHE A 45 3.92 -3.14 -0.90
CA PHE A 45 2.51 -3.25 -0.54
C PHE A 45 2.22 -4.61 0.08
N GLY A 46 1.39 -4.65 1.13
CA GLY A 46 1.02 -5.88 1.81
C GLY A 46 -0.05 -5.68 2.86
N ALA A 47 -0.67 -6.76 3.33
CA ALA A 47 -1.63 -6.70 4.42
C ALA A 47 -0.98 -6.36 5.77
N SER A 48 0.31 -6.67 5.92
CA SER A 48 1.14 -6.35 7.08
C SER A 48 2.62 -6.30 6.72
N VAL A 49 3.44 -5.67 7.58
CA VAL A 49 4.91 -5.65 7.41
C VAL A 49 5.48 -7.08 7.32
N THR A 50 4.98 -7.99 8.15
CA THR A 50 5.38 -9.40 8.13
C THR A 50 5.08 -10.06 6.79
N SER A 51 3.92 -9.76 6.18
CA SER A 51 3.57 -10.30 4.86
C SER A 51 4.50 -9.79 3.75
N ILE A 52 4.91 -8.52 3.83
CA ILE A 52 5.82 -7.89 2.87
C ILE A 52 7.21 -8.52 2.93
N PHE A 53 7.71 -8.76 4.14
CA PHE A 53 9.07 -9.27 4.35
C PHE A 53 9.17 -10.80 4.32
N ARG A 54 8.04 -11.49 4.15
CA ARG A 54 8.01 -12.95 4.09
C ARG A 54 8.81 -13.44 2.87
N GLY A 55 9.86 -14.22 3.14
CA GLY A 55 10.72 -14.77 2.09
C GLY A 55 11.78 -13.80 1.54
N LEU A 56 11.89 -12.59 2.09
CA LEU A 56 13.01 -11.70 1.77
C LEU A 56 14.25 -12.06 2.60
N SER A 57 15.43 -11.84 2.02
CA SER A 57 16.69 -11.93 2.74
C SER A 57 16.87 -10.75 3.70
N THR A 58 17.75 -10.90 4.70
CA THR A 58 18.10 -9.82 5.63
C THR A 58 18.56 -8.55 4.90
N VAL A 59 19.32 -8.70 3.80
CA VAL A 59 19.78 -7.57 2.97
C VAL A 59 18.60 -6.87 2.29
N GLY A 60 17.62 -7.63 1.78
CA GLY A 60 16.41 -7.07 1.18
C GLY A 60 15.57 -6.29 2.19
N ILE A 61 15.45 -6.81 3.41
CA ILE A 61 14.78 -6.13 4.51
C ILE A 61 15.49 -4.83 4.88
N GLN A 62 16.82 -4.86 5.07
CA GLN A 62 17.62 -3.65 5.34
C GLN A 62 17.47 -2.59 4.26
N TYR A 63 17.50 -2.99 2.99
CA TYR A 63 17.29 -2.08 1.87
C TYR A 63 15.92 -1.40 1.93
N CYS A 64 14.85 -2.16 2.23
CA CYS A 64 13.52 -1.60 2.43
C CYS A 64 13.51 -0.54 3.54
N PHE A 65 14.18 -0.78 4.66
CA PHE A 65 14.23 0.18 5.76
C PHE A 65 15.01 1.45 5.43
N TRP A 66 16.07 1.36 4.63
CA TRP A 66 16.93 2.50 4.32
C TRP A 66 16.44 3.36 3.15
N LYS A 67 15.81 2.74 2.14
CA LYS A 67 15.51 3.38 0.86
C LYS A 67 14.07 3.19 0.38
N GLY A 68 13.34 2.26 0.98
CA GLY A 68 11.98 1.91 0.58
C GLY A 68 10.89 2.65 1.35
N TYR A 69 9.68 2.52 0.84
CA TYR A 69 8.44 2.90 1.52
C TYR A 69 7.54 1.68 1.71
N VAL A 70 6.69 1.70 2.72
CA VAL A 70 5.80 0.59 3.05
C VAL A 70 4.35 1.09 3.08
N CYS A 71 3.47 0.37 2.40
CA CYS A 71 2.04 0.63 2.39
C CYS A 71 1.28 -0.61 2.87
N VAL A 72 0.74 -0.54 4.08
CA VAL A 72 -0.07 -1.62 4.67
C VAL A 72 -1.54 -1.25 4.84
N ARG A 73 -1.88 0.02 4.62
CA ARG A 73 -3.21 0.57 4.88
C ARG A 73 -3.62 1.54 3.79
N GLY A 74 -4.92 1.58 3.54
CA GLY A 74 -5.55 2.64 2.79
C GLY A 74 -5.89 3.82 3.70
N PHE A 75 -6.10 4.99 3.11
CA PHE A 75 -6.62 6.15 3.80
C PHE A 75 -7.76 6.76 2.98
N ASP A 76 -8.89 6.96 3.64
CA ASP A 76 -10.03 7.61 3.03
C ASP A 76 -10.01 9.10 3.37
N ARG A 77 -9.75 9.94 2.37
CA ARG A 77 -9.66 11.39 2.53
C ARG A 77 -10.99 12.05 2.89
N LYS A 78 -12.14 11.44 2.52
CA LYS A 78 -13.48 11.98 2.78
C LYS A 78 -13.84 11.77 4.25
N THR A 79 -13.67 10.55 4.75
CA THR A 79 -13.94 10.21 6.16
C THR A 79 -12.77 10.52 7.10
N ARG A 80 -11.58 10.80 6.56
CA ARG A 80 -10.31 10.99 7.27
C ARG A 80 -9.98 9.83 8.20
N GLY A 81 -10.27 8.62 7.74
CA GLY A 81 -10.12 7.39 8.51
C GLY A 81 -9.18 6.39 7.84
N PRO A 82 -8.55 5.49 8.62
CA PRO A 82 -7.83 4.36 8.07
C PRO A 82 -8.80 3.39 7.38
N ARG A 83 -8.36 2.80 6.26
CA ARG A 83 -9.04 1.72 5.55
C ARG A 83 -8.08 0.56 5.35
N HIS A 84 -8.64 -0.61 5.06
CA HIS A 84 -7.85 -1.72 4.57
C HIS A 84 -7.27 -1.36 3.20
N ILE A 85 -6.04 -1.81 2.95
CA ILE A 85 -5.40 -1.71 1.64
C ILE A 85 -6.22 -2.52 0.62
N ASN A 86 -6.35 -2.01 -0.60
CA ASN A 86 -7.06 -2.73 -1.65
C ASN A 86 -6.34 -4.07 -1.95
N PRO A 87 -7.06 -5.22 -1.94
CA PRO A 87 -6.50 -6.53 -2.28
C PRO A 87 -5.71 -6.55 -3.58
N THR A 88 -6.14 -5.81 -4.60
CA THR A 88 -5.49 -5.75 -5.91
C THR A 88 -4.05 -5.22 -5.88
N LEU A 89 -3.68 -4.45 -4.84
CA LEU A 89 -2.34 -3.86 -4.72
C LEU A 89 -1.30 -4.83 -4.14
N HIS A 90 -1.72 -5.94 -3.52
CA HIS A 90 -0.79 -6.81 -2.80
C HIS A 90 -1.08 -8.31 -2.92
N MET A 91 -2.28 -8.70 -3.34
CA MET A 91 -2.60 -10.10 -3.58
C MET A 91 -2.17 -10.54 -4.98
N PRO A 92 -1.68 -11.78 -5.14
CA PRO A 92 -1.41 -12.34 -6.45
C PRO A 92 -2.71 -12.50 -7.25
N ALA A 93 -2.62 -12.43 -8.58
CA ALA A 93 -3.76 -12.55 -9.49
C ALA A 93 -4.57 -13.86 -9.29
N SER A 94 -3.89 -14.94 -8.86
CA SER A 94 -4.49 -16.23 -8.55
C SER A 94 -5.41 -16.20 -7.33
N GLU A 95 -5.18 -15.33 -6.36
CA GLU A 95 -6.02 -15.16 -5.17
C GLU A 95 -7.21 -14.24 -5.47
N LEU A 96 -6.99 -13.17 -6.26
CA LEU A 96 -8.04 -12.23 -6.66
C LEU A 96 -9.18 -12.88 -7.45
N THR A 97 -8.88 -13.92 -8.23
CA THR A 97 -9.89 -14.66 -8.99
C THR A 97 -10.77 -15.56 -8.11
N LYS A 98 -10.26 -16.03 -6.97
CA LYS A 98 -11.03 -16.83 -6.00
C LYS A 98 -12.06 -15.96 -5.27
N THR A 99 -11.63 -14.80 -4.79
CA THR A 99 -12.50 -13.85 -4.06
C THR A 99 -13.67 -13.39 -4.93
N LYS A 100 -13.42 -13.06 -6.21
CA LYS A 100 -14.49 -12.69 -7.16
C LYS A 100 -15.51 -13.80 -7.44
N LYS A 101 -15.12 -15.07 -7.27
CA LYS A 101 -16.01 -16.23 -7.47
C LYS A 101 -16.85 -16.50 -6.23
N GLU A 102 -16.35 -16.17 -5.05
CA GLU A 102 -17.08 -16.24 -3.78
C GLU A 102 -18.08 -15.10 -3.64
N GLU A 103 -17.75 -13.87 -4.05
CA GLU A 103 -18.70 -12.73 -4.04
C GLU A 103 -19.88 -12.88 -5.01
N LYS A 104 -19.78 -13.78 -6.01
CA LYS A 104 -20.83 -14.06 -7.00
C LYS A 104 -21.72 -15.26 -6.65
N ARG A 105 -21.44 -15.96 -5.54
CA ARG A 105 -22.24 -17.07 -5.02
C ARG A 105 -23.14 -16.60 -3.90
#